data_AF-W1DSN4-F1
#
_entry.id   AF-W1DSN4-F1
#
_cell.length_a   1.000
_cell.length_b   1.000
_cell.length_c   1.000
_cell.angle_alpha   90.00
_cell.angle_beta   90.00
_cell.angle_gamma   90.00
#
_symmetry.space_group_name_H-M   'P 1'
#
loop_
_entity.id
_entity.type
_entity.pdbx_description
1 polymer ?
#
loop_
_entity_poly.entity_id
_entity_poly.type
_entity_poly.pdbx_seq_one_letter_code
_entity_poly.pdbx_strand_id
1 'polypeptide(L)'
;MAPFLTLAYRFEETGRMAYLPWLESWAEWAMHEMPRTEQGGMQHMTLAEENHQQMWDDTLMMTVLPLAKIGKLLNRPQYVEEAIYQFLLHVQNLMDRETGLWFHGWNYEGRHNFARARWARGNSWLTMVIPDFLELVDLPEGNAVRRYLITVLDAQIAALAKCQDDSGLWHTLLDDPHSYLEASATAGFAYGILKAVRKRYVGQHYAGVAEKAIRGIVQNISPQGELLQTSFGTGMGSDLDFYRQIPLTSMPYGQAMAILCLTEYLRKYF
;
A
#
# COMPACT_ATOMS: atom_id res chain seq x y z
N MET A 1 -2.90 5.08 -13.33
CA MET A 1 -3.76 5.70 -12.30
C MET A 1 -2.97 6.45 -11.21
N ALA A 2 -1.88 5.92 -10.66
CA ALA A 2 -1.23 6.49 -9.46
C ALA A 2 -0.96 8.02 -9.47
N PRO A 3 -0.43 8.64 -10.56
CA PRO A 3 -0.19 10.08 -10.58
C PRO A 3 -1.46 10.94 -10.44
N PHE A 4 -2.63 10.38 -10.77
CA PHE A 4 -3.91 11.10 -10.71
C PHE A 4 -4.41 11.33 -9.29
N LEU A 5 -3.89 10.61 -8.29
CA LEU A 5 -4.12 10.97 -6.88
C LEU A 5 -3.61 12.37 -6.59
N THR A 6 -2.34 12.64 -6.91
CA THR A 6 -1.73 13.97 -6.73
C THR A 6 -2.39 15.00 -7.64
N LEU A 7 -2.70 14.66 -8.90
CA LEU A 7 -3.38 15.59 -9.81
C LEU A 7 -4.76 16.02 -9.25
N ALA A 8 -5.49 15.10 -8.61
CA ALA A 8 -6.78 15.40 -7.99
C ALA A 8 -6.62 16.42 -6.84
N TYR A 9 -5.65 16.24 -5.94
CA TYR A 9 -5.35 17.27 -4.92
C TYR A 9 -4.94 18.60 -5.56
N ARG A 10 -4.12 18.60 -6.61
CA ARG A 10 -3.75 19.84 -7.32
C ARG A 10 -4.94 20.51 -7.99
N PHE A 11 -5.90 19.76 -8.53
CA PHE A 11 -7.12 20.32 -9.09
C PHE A 11 -8.00 20.95 -8.01
N GLU A 12 -8.17 20.27 -6.87
CA GLU A 12 -8.91 20.78 -5.71
C GLU A 12 -8.37 22.13 -5.22
N GLU A 13 -7.05 22.28 -5.16
CA GLU A 13 -6.40 23.52 -4.71
C GLU A 13 -6.43 24.65 -5.75
N THR A 14 -6.35 24.31 -7.04
CA THR A 14 -6.08 25.30 -8.10
C THR A 14 -7.25 25.61 -9.02
N GLY A 15 -8.27 24.76 -9.07
CA GLY A 15 -9.39 24.88 -10.01
C GLY A 15 -8.98 24.88 -11.49
N ARG A 16 -7.78 24.39 -11.83
CA ARG A 16 -7.26 24.40 -13.21
C ARG A 16 -8.10 23.48 -14.09
N MET A 17 -9.04 24.06 -14.84
CA MET A 17 -9.97 23.33 -15.69
C MET A 17 -9.30 22.40 -16.72
N ALA A 18 -8.06 22.70 -17.13
CA ALA A 18 -7.28 21.82 -18.00
C ALA A 18 -6.96 20.44 -17.38
N TYR A 19 -7.06 20.27 -16.06
CA TYR A 19 -6.85 18.99 -15.39
C TYR A 19 -8.11 18.12 -15.39
N LEU A 20 -9.31 18.72 -15.50
CA LEU A 20 -10.56 17.99 -15.37
C LEU A 20 -10.72 16.84 -16.38
N PRO A 21 -10.45 17.02 -17.69
CA PRO A 21 -10.60 15.93 -18.66
C PRO A 21 -9.69 14.73 -18.36
N TRP A 22 -8.51 14.98 -17.78
CA TRP A 22 -7.59 13.91 -17.38
C TRP A 22 -8.13 13.10 -16.20
N LEU A 23 -8.69 13.78 -15.20
CA LEU A 23 -9.28 13.12 -14.03
C LEU A 23 -10.50 12.30 -14.43
N GLU A 24 -11.37 12.85 -15.27
CA GLU A 24 -12.57 12.15 -15.76
C GLU A 24 -12.21 10.95 -16.62
N SER A 25 -11.34 11.12 -17.61
CA SER A 25 -10.94 10.03 -18.52
C SER A 25 -10.33 8.84 -17.78
N TRP A 26 -9.41 9.08 -16.85
CA TRP A 26 -8.73 8.01 -16.13
C TRP A 26 -9.61 7.34 -15.09
N ALA A 27 -10.50 8.08 -14.42
CA ALA A 27 -11.46 7.48 -13.50
C ALA A 27 -12.52 6.64 -14.24
N GLU A 28 -13.03 7.12 -15.38
CA GLU A 28 -13.97 6.36 -16.23
C GLU A 28 -13.33 5.07 -16.78
N TRP A 29 -12.07 5.15 -17.24
CA TRP A 29 -11.31 3.95 -17.63
C TRP A 29 -11.23 2.95 -16.47
N ALA A 30 -10.89 3.39 -15.26
CA ALA A 30 -10.79 2.50 -14.11
C ALA A 30 -12.13 1.85 -13.75
N MET A 31 -13.25 2.54 -13.95
CA MET A 31 -14.60 2.04 -13.67
C MET A 31 -15.12 1.07 -14.72
N HIS A 32 -14.85 1.32 -16.00
CA HIS A 32 -15.63 0.71 -17.09
C HIS A 32 -14.78 -0.07 -18.10
N GLU A 33 -13.48 0.19 -18.18
CA GLU A 33 -12.61 -0.40 -19.21
C GLU A 33 -11.47 -1.24 -18.63
N MET A 34 -10.98 -0.90 -17.43
CA MET A 34 -9.94 -1.69 -16.76
C MET A 34 -10.44 -3.13 -16.56
N PRO A 35 -9.67 -4.15 -16.99
CA PRO A 35 -10.10 -5.54 -16.94
C PRO A 35 -10.46 -5.97 -15.52
N ARG A 36 -11.46 -6.85 -15.42
CA ARG A 36 -11.97 -7.38 -14.16
C ARG A 36 -11.76 -8.88 -14.07
N THR A 37 -11.37 -9.34 -12.90
CA THR A 37 -11.33 -10.76 -12.54
C THR A 37 -12.74 -11.28 -12.24
N GLU A 38 -12.85 -12.57 -11.94
CA GLU A 38 -14.00 -13.11 -11.22
C GLU A 38 -14.34 -12.23 -10.02
N GLN A 39 -15.65 -12.16 -9.70
CA GLN A 39 -16.20 -11.31 -8.65
C GLN A 39 -15.98 -9.80 -8.88
N GLY A 40 -15.56 -9.36 -10.07
CA GLY A 40 -15.43 -7.93 -10.37
C GLY A 40 -14.21 -7.26 -9.72
N GLY A 41 -13.19 -8.03 -9.34
CA GLY A 41 -11.92 -7.48 -8.84
C GLY A 41 -11.16 -6.76 -9.94
N MET A 42 -10.52 -5.63 -9.62
CA MET A 42 -9.61 -4.96 -10.56
C MET A 42 -8.41 -5.86 -10.86
N GLN A 43 -8.27 -6.27 -12.11
CA GLN A 43 -7.15 -7.11 -12.54
C GLN A 43 -5.86 -6.29 -12.56
N HIS A 44 -4.76 -6.88 -12.08
CA HIS A 44 -3.46 -6.20 -12.04
C HIS A 44 -2.76 -6.18 -13.41
N MET A 45 -3.37 -5.54 -14.41
CA MET A 45 -2.76 -5.35 -15.72
C MET A 45 -1.63 -4.33 -15.66
N THR A 46 -0.46 -4.68 -16.19
CA THR A 46 0.68 -3.77 -16.33
C THR A 46 0.86 -3.36 -17.79
N LEU A 47 1.89 -2.56 -18.09
CA LEU A 47 2.21 -2.20 -19.48
C LEU A 47 2.62 -3.43 -20.33
N ALA A 48 3.25 -4.42 -19.70
CA ALA A 48 3.85 -5.56 -20.39
C ALA A 48 3.00 -6.83 -20.33
N GLU A 49 2.17 -6.97 -19.29
CA GLU A 49 1.50 -8.22 -18.97
C GLU A 49 0.04 -7.99 -18.63
N GLU A 50 -0.84 -8.83 -19.17
CA GLU A 50 -2.28 -8.81 -18.86
C GLU A 50 -2.54 -9.21 -17.40
N ASN A 51 -1.78 -10.18 -16.88
CA ASN A 51 -1.99 -10.81 -15.57
C ASN A 51 -3.43 -11.30 -15.39
N HIS A 52 -3.88 -12.11 -16.35
CA HIS A 52 -5.25 -12.62 -16.44
C HIS A 52 -5.72 -13.25 -15.11
N GLN A 53 -6.88 -12.82 -14.61
CA GLN A 53 -7.49 -13.27 -13.35
C GLN A 53 -6.69 -12.98 -12.07
N GLN A 54 -5.68 -12.11 -12.12
CA GLN A 54 -4.83 -11.82 -10.96
C GLN A 54 -5.18 -10.52 -10.25
N MET A 55 -5.12 -10.54 -8.92
CA MET A 55 -5.22 -9.37 -8.03
C MET A 55 -3.96 -9.29 -7.18
N TRP A 56 -3.32 -8.12 -7.12
CA TRP A 56 -2.07 -7.89 -6.40
C TRP A 56 -2.24 -6.80 -5.34
N ASP A 57 -1.36 -6.78 -4.35
CA ASP A 57 -1.42 -5.88 -3.18
C ASP A 57 -1.38 -4.38 -3.53
N ASP A 58 -0.58 -4.00 -4.50
CA ASP A 58 -0.32 -2.61 -4.86
C ASP A 58 -1.47 -1.96 -5.65
N THR A 59 -2.41 -2.75 -6.21
CA THR A 59 -3.61 -2.25 -6.92
C THR A 59 -4.38 -1.22 -6.08
N LEU A 60 -4.51 -1.46 -4.77
CA LEU A 60 -5.25 -0.56 -3.89
C LEU A 60 -4.62 0.84 -3.82
N MET A 61 -3.29 0.90 -3.71
CA MET A 61 -2.55 2.15 -3.67
C MET A 61 -2.51 2.82 -5.04
N MET A 62 -2.21 2.05 -6.09
CA MET A 62 -1.89 2.59 -7.41
C MET A 62 -3.11 2.98 -8.24
N THR A 63 -4.28 2.41 -7.95
CA THR A 63 -5.50 2.64 -8.74
C THR A 63 -6.70 3.01 -7.88
N VAL A 64 -6.97 2.25 -6.82
CA VAL A 64 -8.21 2.40 -6.05
C VAL A 64 -8.25 3.69 -5.24
N LEU A 65 -7.15 4.06 -4.56
CA LEU A 65 -7.07 5.33 -3.85
C LEU A 65 -7.20 6.55 -4.77
N PRO A 66 -6.53 6.63 -5.94
CA PRO A 66 -6.81 7.66 -6.94
C PRO A 66 -8.29 7.74 -7.34
N LEU A 67 -8.92 6.60 -7.65
CA LEU A 67 -10.33 6.54 -8.06
C LEU A 67 -11.25 7.10 -6.95
N ALA A 68 -11.04 6.68 -5.71
CA ALA A 68 -11.80 7.18 -4.56
C ALA A 68 -11.65 8.70 -4.39
N LYS A 69 -10.43 9.23 -4.54
CA LYS A 69 -10.18 10.68 -4.39
C LYS A 69 -10.88 11.47 -5.48
N ILE A 70 -10.81 11.00 -6.73
CA ILE A 70 -11.51 11.63 -7.86
C ILE A 70 -13.03 11.56 -7.64
N GLY A 71 -13.54 10.44 -7.15
CA GLY A 71 -14.96 10.26 -6.80
C GLY A 71 -15.45 11.30 -5.79
N LYS A 72 -14.70 11.48 -4.70
CA LYS A 72 -15.00 12.52 -3.70
C LYS A 72 -14.92 13.93 -4.29
N LEU A 73 -13.88 14.21 -5.07
CA LEU A 73 -13.62 15.54 -5.63
C LEU A 73 -14.68 15.98 -6.66
N LEU A 74 -15.12 15.05 -7.50
CA LEU A 74 -16.07 15.32 -8.59
C LEU A 74 -17.53 14.97 -8.22
N ASN A 75 -17.80 14.64 -6.94
CA ASN A 75 -19.10 14.22 -6.45
C ASN A 75 -19.70 13.03 -7.23
N ARG A 76 -18.88 12.01 -7.52
CA ARG A 76 -19.26 10.76 -8.19
C ARG A 76 -19.23 9.60 -7.17
N PRO A 77 -20.30 9.39 -6.36
CA PRO A 77 -20.30 8.43 -5.25
C PRO A 77 -20.04 6.98 -5.70
N GLN A 78 -20.47 6.61 -6.91
CA GLN A 78 -20.25 5.27 -7.47
C GLN A 78 -18.76 4.89 -7.57
N TYR A 79 -17.84 5.86 -7.72
CA TYR A 79 -16.41 5.59 -7.70
C TYR A 79 -15.90 5.22 -6.30
N VAL A 80 -16.48 5.84 -5.28
CA VAL A 80 -16.15 5.58 -3.88
C VAL A 80 -16.73 4.23 -3.46
N GLU A 81 -17.93 3.89 -3.92
CA GLU A 81 -18.56 2.57 -3.71
C GLU A 81 -17.74 1.44 -4.35
N GLU A 82 -17.32 1.61 -5.60
CA GLU A 82 -16.40 0.67 -6.27
C GLU A 82 -15.08 0.55 -5.49
N ALA A 83 -14.52 1.67 -5.03
CA ALA A 83 -13.30 1.63 -4.24
C ALA A 83 -13.48 0.85 -2.94
N ILE A 84 -14.58 1.07 -2.20
CA ILE A 84 -14.89 0.30 -0.99
C ILE A 84 -14.98 -1.20 -1.32
N TYR A 85 -15.66 -1.56 -2.41
CA TYR A 85 -15.78 -2.95 -2.84
C TYR A 85 -14.40 -3.57 -3.13
N GLN A 86 -13.53 -2.86 -3.85
CA GLN A 86 -12.18 -3.34 -4.14
C GLN A 86 -11.36 -3.56 -2.86
N PHE A 87 -11.45 -2.69 -1.86
CA PHE A 87 -10.80 -2.91 -0.57
C PHE A 87 -11.26 -4.21 0.09
N LEU A 88 -12.58 -4.46 0.16
CA LEU A 88 -13.13 -5.67 0.77
C LEU A 88 -12.71 -6.94 0.02
N LEU A 89 -12.72 -6.89 -1.31
CA LEU A 89 -12.35 -8.04 -2.14
C LEU A 89 -10.84 -8.35 -2.10
N HIS A 90 -9.99 -7.33 -2.06
CA HIS A 90 -8.55 -7.53 -1.88
C HIS A 90 -8.23 -8.12 -0.51
N VAL A 91 -8.92 -7.67 0.57
CA VAL A 91 -8.79 -8.32 1.89
C VAL A 91 -9.18 -9.80 1.80
N GLN A 92 -10.32 -10.13 1.17
CA GLN A 92 -10.80 -11.50 1.05
C GLN A 92 -9.76 -12.44 0.42
N ASN A 93 -9.09 -11.96 -0.64
CA ASN A 93 -8.27 -12.80 -1.50
C ASN A 93 -6.78 -12.80 -1.14
N LEU A 94 -6.29 -11.73 -0.49
CA LEU A 94 -4.86 -11.53 -0.24
C LEU A 94 -4.47 -11.60 1.23
N MET A 95 -5.37 -11.25 2.16
CA MET A 95 -5.02 -11.24 3.58
C MET A 95 -4.94 -12.67 4.12
N ASP A 96 -3.80 -12.99 4.74
CA ASP A 96 -3.58 -14.24 5.43
C ASP A 96 -4.07 -14.17 6.88
N ARG A 97 -5.20 -14.84 7.14
CA ARG A 97 -5.81 -14.91 8.48
C ARG A 97 -4.94 -15.60 9.53
N GLU A 98 -3.95 -16.41 9.13
CA GLU A 98 -3.07 -17.12 10.06
C GLU A 98 -2.08 -16.16 10.74
N THR A 99 -1.58 -15.18 9.99
CA THR A 99 -0.54 -14.26 10.45
C THR A 99 -1.02 -12.83 10.66
N GLY A 100 -2.05 -12.40 9.93
CA GLY A 100 -2.45 -10.99 9.82
C GLY A 100 -1.68 -10.23 8.72
N LEU A 101 -0.73 -10.87 8.05
CA LEU A 101 0.00 -10.33 6.90
C LEU A 101 -0.74 -10.64 5.60
N TRP A 102 -0.20 -10.19 4.47
CA TRP A 102 -0.80 -10.33 3.15
C TRP A 102 0.10 -11.12 2.22
N PHE A 103 -0.50 -11.95 1.36
CA PHE A 103 0.19 -12.51 0.22
C PHE A 103 0.29 -11.48 -0.90
N HIS A 104 1.39 -11.52 -1.67
CA HIS A 104 1.62 -10.58 -2.77
C HIS A 104 0.51 -10.62 -3.83
N GLY A 105 -0.01 -11.80 -4.16
CA GLY A 105 -1.00 -11.97 -5.22
C GLY A 105 -2.00 -13.09 -4.99
N TRP A 106 -3.07 -13.01 -5.76
CA TRP A 106 -4.14 -14.00 -5.89
C TRP A 106 -4.41 -14.24 -7.37
N ASN A 107 -4.66 -15.48 -7.75
CA ASN A 107 -5.17 -15.84 -9.07
C ASN A 107 -6.47 -16.63 -8.93
N TYR A 108 -7.54 -16.20 -9.62
CA TYR A 108 -8.77 -16.98 -9.69
C TYR A 108 -8.61 -18.23 -10.55
N GLU A 109 -7.72 -18.21 -11.55
CA GLU A 109 -7.30 -19.45 -12.21
C GLU A 109 -6.54 -20.31 -11.21
N GLY A 110 -7.09 -21.48 -10.89
CA GLY A 110 -6.52 -22.37 -9.87
C GLY A 110 -6.75 -21.91 -8.41
N ARG A 111 -7.30 -20.71 -8.17
CA ARG A 111 -7.69 -20.19 -6.85
C ARG A 111 -6.57 -20.31 -5.81
N HIS A 112 -5.42 -19.72 -6.12
CA HIS A 112 -4.21 -19.82 -5.30
C HIS A 112 -3.49 -18.48 -5.12
N ASN A 113 -2.65 -18.37 -4.09
CA ASN A 113 -1.84 -17.19 -3.79
C ASN A 113 -0.38 -17.34 -4.24
N PHE A 114 -0.13 -17.89 -5.44
CA PHE A 114 1.23 -18.14 -5.96
C PHE A 114 2.16 -18.80 -4.94
N ALA A 115 3.34 -18.22 -4.70
CA ALA A 115 4.32 -18.64 -3.69
C ALA A 115 3.85 -18.53 -2.23
N ARG A 116 2.67 -17.93 -1.98
CA ARG A 116 2.19 -17.54 -0.65
C ARG A 116 3.19 -16.64 0.08
N ALA A 117 3.86 -15.76 -0.67
CA ALA A 117 4.89 -14.88 -0.16
C ALA A 117 4.30 -13.72 0.64
N ARG A 118 4.71 -13.59 1.90
CA ARG A 118 4.42 -12.42 2.76
C ARG A 118 5.48 -11.35 2.52
N TRP A 119 5.50 -10.86 1.28
CA TRP A 119 6.52 -9.95 0.78
C TRP A 119 6.37 -8.55 1.38
N ALA A 120 7.49 -7.97 1.83
CA ALA A 120 7.49 -6.77 2.66
C ALA A 120 6.99 -5.53 1.92
N ARG A 121 7.53 -5.19 0.75
CA ARG A 121 7.10 -3.97 0.04
C ARG A 121 5.64 -4.08 -0.39
N GLY A 122 5.22 -5.26 -0.83
CA GLY A 122 3.83 -5.60 -1.08
C GLY A 122 2.92 -5.30 0.12
N ASN A 123 3.25 -5.87 1.28
CA ASN A 123 2.54 -5.60 2.53
C ASN A 123 2.52 -4.11 2.90
N SER A 124 3.61 -3.39 2.63
CA SER A 124 3.73 -1.97 2.96
C SER A 124 2.72 -1.11 2.21
N TRP A 125 2.31 -1.48 0.99
CA TRP A 125 1.27 -0.76 0.26
C TRP A 125 -0.06 -0.75 1.01
N LEU A 126 -0.43 -1.86 1.65
CA LEU A 126 -1.65 -1.95 2.46
C LEU A 126 -1.53 -1.09 3.73
N THR A 127 -0.37 -1.14 4.38
CA THR A 127 -0.11 -0.34 5.58
C THR A 127 -0.18 1.16 5.27
N MET A 128 0.24 1.58 4.08
CA MET A 128 0.13 2.96 3.61
C MET A 128 -1.29 3.35 3.19
N VAL A 129 -1.94 2.53 2.35
CA VAL A 129 -3.19 2.92 1.68
C VAL A 129 -4.41 2.84 2.58
N ILE A 130 -4.48 1.91 3.54
CA ILE A 130 -5.67 1.77 4.40
C ILE A 130 -5.88 3.05 5.26
N PRO A 131 -4.87 3.61 5.96
CA PRO A 131 -5.02 4.89 6.65
C PRO A 131 -5.40 6.07 5.74
N ASP A 132 -4.88 6.11 4.51
CA ASP A 132 -5.20 7.14 3.51
C ASP A 132 -6.64 7.04 3.04
N PHE A 133 -7.09 5.84 2.71
CA PHE A 133 -8.45 5.58 2.30
C PHE A 133 -9.45 5.88 3.41
N LEU A 134 -9.19 5.43 4.64
CA LEU A 134 -10.04 5.71 5.82
C LEU A 134 -10.21 7.21 6.07
N GLU A 135 -9.13 7.99 5.95
CA GLU A 135 -9.18 9.45 6.09
C GLU A 135 -9.96 10.11 4.94
N LEU A 136 -9.84 9.59 3.72
CA LEU A 136 -10.51 10.14 2.54
C LEU A 136 -12.03 9.90 2.55
N VAL A 137 -12.46 8.68 2.90
CA VAL A 137 -13.89 8.35 2.90
C VAL A 137 -14.62 8.95 4.09
N ASP A 138 -13.93 9.21 5.20
CA ASP A 138 -14.42 9.88 6.41
C ASP A 138 -15.76 9.30 6.92
N LEU A 139 -15.81 7.97 6.98
CA LEU A 139 -17.00 7.26 7.46
C LEU A 139 -17.17 7.45 8.98
N PRO A 140 -18.41 7.42 9.52
CA PRO A 140 -18.65 7.51 10.96
C PRO A 140 -17.98 6.39 11.76
N GLU A 141 -17.62 6.64 13.03
CA GLU A 141 -16.85 5.68 13.85
C GLU A 141 -17.48 4.29 13.98
N GLY A 142 -18.82 4.23 14.06
CA GLY A 142 -19.58 2.98 14.15
C GLY A 142 -19.86 2.29 12.81
N ASN A 143 -19.45 2.88 11.68
CA ASN A 143 -19.64 2.28 10.37
C ASN A 143 -18.87 0.94 10.26
N ALA A 144 -19.56 -0.10 9.78
CA ALA A 144 -19.01 -1.46 9.73
C ALA A 144 -17.77 -1.57 8.81
N VAL A 145 -17.78 -0.91 7.65
CA VAL A 145 -16.64 -0.91 6.72
C VAL A 145 -15.43 -0.24 7.35
N ARG A 146 -15.63 0.95 7.94
CA ARG A 146 -14.57 1.65 8.69
C ARG A 146 -13.96 0.76 9.76
N ARG A 147 -14.81 0.18 10.61
CA ARG A 147 -14.37 -0.67 11.72
C ARG A 147 -13.63 -1.91 11.19
N TYR A 148 -14.12 -2.54 10.14
CA TYR A 148 -13.47 -3.72 9.56
C TYR A 148 -12.09 -3.40 8.99
N LEU A 149 -11.95 -2.32 8.21
CA LEU A 149 -10.65 -1.92 7.66
C LEU A 149 -9.66 -1.50 8.75
N ILE A 150 -10.12 -0.88 9.84
CA ILE A 150 -9.28 -0.62 11.01
C ILE A 150 -8.82 -1.92 11.67
N THR A 151 -9.71 -2.91 11.84
CA THR A 151 -9.34 -4.23 12.38
C THR A 151 -8.30 -4.93 11.50
N VAL A 152 -8.46 -4.87 10.17
CA VAL A 152 -7.51 -5.42 9.20
C VAL A 152 -6.14 -4.75 9.34
N LEU A 153 -6.11 -3.42 9.41
CA LEU A 153 -4.89 -2.64 9.59
C LEU A 153 -4.21 -2.94 10.93
N ASP A 154 -4.97 -2.99 12.03
CA ASP A 154 -4.44 -3.27 13.37
C ASP A 154 -3.83 -4.68 13.44
N ALA A 155 -4.47 -5.68 12.81
CA ALA A 155 -3.95 -7.03 12.71
C ALA A 155 -2.61 -7.08 11.94
N GLN A 156 -2.50 -6.36 10.82
CA GLN A 156 -1.25 -6.29 10.07
C GLN A 156 -0.15 -5.58 10.89
N ILE A 157 -0.46 -4.44 11.52
CA ILE A 157 0.51 -3.70 12.35
C ILE A 157 0.96 -4.54 13.55
N ALA A 158 0.05 -5.29 14.17
CA ALA A 158 0.38 -6.22 15.25
C ALA A 158 1.35 -7.32 14.79
N ALA A 159 1.17 -7.84 13.57
CA ALA A 159 2.07 -8.84 12.99
C ALA A 159 3.44 -8.23 12.67
N LEU A 160 3.47 -7.06 12.02
CA LEU A 160 4.70 -6.32 11.72
C LEU A 160 5.50 -6.01 12.98
N ALA A 161 4.84 -5.59 14.07
CA ALA A 161 5.50 -5.32 15.34
C ALA A 161 6.24 -6.54 15.92
N LYS A 162 5.79 -7.76 15.62
CA LYS A 162 6.42 -9.01 16.09
C LYS A 162 7.64 -9.43 15.26
N CYS A 163 7.70 -9.04 13.99
CA CYS A 163 8.78 -9.43 13.08
C CYS A 163 9.71 -8.26 12.67
N GLN A 164 9.65 -7.13 13.38
CA GLN A 164 10.58 -6.02 13.17
C GLN A 164 11.97 -6.40 13.69
N ASP A 165 12.99 -6.26 12.84
CA ASP A 165 14.39 -6.50 13.20
C ASP A 165 14.90 -5.47 14.22
N ASP A 166 16.00 -5.78 14.89
CA ASP A 166 16.66 -4.90 15.86
C ASP A 166 17.16 -3.57 15.28
N SER A 167 17.51 -3.54 13.99
CA SER A 167 17.81 -2.30 13.26
C SER A 167 16.59 -1.40 13.08
N GLY A 168 15.37 -1.93 13.23
CA GLY A 168 14.11 -1.26 12.92
C GLY A 168 13.60 -1.50 11.49
N LEU A 169 14.39 -2.15 10.63
CA LEU A 169 13.94 -2.60 9.32
C LEU A 169 13.09 -3.88 9.41
N TRP A 170 12.52 -4.29 8.29
CA TRP A 170 11.90 -5.60 8.11
C TRP A 170 12.62 -6.41 7.05
N HIS A 171 12.57 -7.73 7.21
CA HIS A 171 13.00 -8.71 6.22
C HIS A 171 12.11 -8.69 4.97
N THR A 172 12.67 -8.88 3.78
CA THR A 172 11.94 -8.84 2.49
C THR A 172 10.82 -9.89 2.42
N LEU A 173 11.02 -11.06 3.04
CA LEU A 173 9.96 -11.99 3.41
C LEU A 173 9.74 -11.84 4.93
N LEU A 174 8.58 -11.31 5.31
CA LEU A 174 8.31 -10.84 6.67
C LEU A 174 8.39 -11.94 7.74
N ASP A 175 8.18 -13.19 7.33
CA ASP A 175 8.20 -14.39 8.15
C ASP A 175 9.48 -15.24 7.98
N ASP A 176 10.49 -14.71 7.27
CA ASP A 176 11.79 -15.35 7.10
C ASP A 176 12.92 -14.42 7.58
N PRO A 177 13.41 -14.60 8.81
CA PRO A 177 14.48 -13.78 9.39
C PRO A 177 15.85 -14.00 8.72
N HIS A 178 15.97 -14.97 7.81
CA HIS A 178 17.21 -15.20 7.04
C HIS A 178 17.19 -14.46 5.69
N SER A 179 16.05 -13.93 5.27
CA SER A 179 15.97 -13.08 4.08
C SER A 179 16.56 -11.69 4.37
N TYR A 180 17.00 -10.94 3.35
CA TYR A 180 17.67 -9.66 3.59
C TYR A 180 16.70 -8.59 4.14
N LEU A 181 17.24 -7.62 4.88
CA LEU A 181 16.49 -6.44 5.34
C LEU A 181 16.27 -5.45 4.20
N GLU A 182 15.03 -4.94 4.07
CA GLU A 182 14.60 -4.13 2.92
C GLU A 182 14.05 -2.77 3.38
N ALA A 183 14.71 -1.70 2.93
CA ALA A 183 14.47 -0.35 3.44
C ALA A 183 13.22 0.31 2.83
N SER A 184 12.87 0.02 1.57
CA SER A 184 11.70 0.67 0.96
C SER A 184 10.39 0.23 1.61
N ALA A 185 10.22 -1.08 1.85
CA ALA A 185 9.12 -1.63 2.63
C ALA A 185 9.06 -1.02 4.04
N THR A 186 10.21 -0.95 4.70
CA THR A 186 10.34 -0.33 6.02
C THR A 186 9.84 1.12 6.03
N ALA A 187 10.13 1.90 4.98
CA ALA A 187 9.64 3.27 4.85
C ALA A 187 8.12 3.30 4.67
N GLY A 188 7.55 2.39 3.88
CA GLY A 188 6.10 2.26 3.72
C GLY A 188 5.39 1.89 5.03
N PHE A 189 5.93 0.92 5.78
CA PHE A 189 5.43 0.57 7.11
C PHE A 189 5.51 1.75 8.08
N ALA A 190 6.64 2.47 8.10
CA ALA A 190 6.80 3.65 8.94
C ALA A 190 5.73 4.71 8.64
N TYR A 191 5.52 5.06 7.37
CA TYR A 191 4.46 6.01 6.97
C TYR A 191 3.09 5.56 7.46
N GLY A 192 2.70 4.32 7.16
CA GLY A 192 1.37 3.81 7.46
C GLY A 192 1.10 3.71 8.96
N ILE A 193 2.07 3.21 9.74
CA ILE A 193 1.94 3.11 11.21
C ILE A 193 1.89 4.51 11.84
N LEU A 194 2.76 5.45 11.43
CA LEU A 194 2.73 6.83 11.94
C LEU A 194 1.36 7.47 11.69
N LYS A 195 0.84 7.33 10.47
CA LYS A 195 -0.45 7.89 10.09
C LYS A 195 -1.60 7.24 10.85
N ALA A 196 -1.59 5.91 10.97
CA ALA A 196 -2.61 5.18 11.72
C ALA A 196 -2.65 5.60 13.20
N VAL A 197 -1.48 5.81 13.82
CA VAL A 197 -1.36 6.31 15.21
C VAL A 197 -1.86 7.75 15.31
N ARG A 198 -1.42 8.66 14.41
CA ARG A 198 -1.85 10.07 14.41
C ARG A 198 -3.36 10.20 14.23
N LYS A 199 -3.94 9.40 13.34
CA LYS A 199 -5.39 9.37 13.08
C LYS A 199 -6.18 8.57 14.13
N ARG A 200 -5.50 8.01 15.13
CA ARG A 200 -6.09 7.20 16.22
C ARG A 200 -6.89 6.00 15.71
N TYR A 201 -6.48 5.43 14.57
CA TYR A 201 -7.04 4.17 14.07
C TYR A 201 -6.51 2.99 14.87
N VAL A 202 -5.25 3.06 15.33
CA VAL A 202 -4.59 2.03 16.14
C VAL A 202 -4.04 2.62 17.44
N GLY A 203 -3.64 1.74 18.36
CA GLY A 203 -3.14 2.12 19.68
C GLY A 203 -1.86 2.96 19.63
N GLN A 204 -1.74 3.93 20.55
CA GLN A 204 -0.55 4.80 20.66
C GLN A 204 0.74 4.04 20.95
N HIS A 205 0.66 2.82 21.48
CA HIS A 205 1.83 1.98 21.76
C HIS A 205 2.62 1.60 20.49
N TYR A 206 1.99 1.60 19.30
CA TYR A 206 2.69 1.37 18.03
C TYR A 206 3.59 2.54 17.60
N ALA A 207 3.54 3.69 18.27
CA ALA A 207 4.46 4.79 18.03
C ALA A 207 5.93 4.37 18.22
N GLY A 208 6.22 3.42 19.11
CA GLY A 208 7.57 2.88 19.31
C GLY A 208 8.08 2.07 18.12
N VAL A 209 7.19 1.30 17.48
CA VAL A 209 7.51 0.51 16.27
C VAL A 209 7.87 1.43 15.11
N ALA A 210 7.05 2.46 14.89
CA ALA A 210 7.29 3.48 13.88
C ALA A 210 8.56 4.31 14.16
N GLU A 211 8.82 4.66 15.42
CA GLU A 211 10.03 5.38 15.83
C GLU A 211 11.30 4.58 15.51
N LYS A 212 11.30 3.27 15.82
CA LYS A 212 12.42 2.37 15.50
C LYS A 212 12.64 2.28 13.99
N ALA A 213 11.55 2.17 13.22
CA ALA A 213 11.60 2.16 11.76
C ALA A 213 12.18 3.46 11.18
N ILE A 214 11.76 4.63 11.66
CA ILE A 214 12.27 5.92 11.20
C ILE A 214 13.77 6.06 11.46
N ARG A 215 14.26 5.60 12.63
CA ARG A 215 15.70 5.58 12.92
C ARG A 215 16.45 4.70 11.93
N GLY A 216 15.92 3.51 11.63
CA GLY A 216 16.49 2.62 10.62
C GLY A 216 16.49 3.25 9.22
N ILE A 217 15.42 3.95 8.82
CA ILE A 217 15.36 4.67 7.55
C ILE A 217 16.41 5.77 7.47
N VAL A 218 16.49 6.65 8.47
CA VAL A 218 17.48 7.75 8.48
C VAL A 218 18.91 7.20 8.43
N GLN A 219 19.20 6.08 9.09
CA GLN A 219 20.51 5.42 9.03
C GLN A 219 20.85 4.85 7.65
N ASN A 220 19.85 4.54 6.82
CA ASN A 220 20.03 4.00 5.47
C ASN A 220 19.92 5.06 4.37
N ILE A 221 19.84 6.35 4.71
CA ILE A 221 19.91 7.43 3.72
C ILE A 221 21.36 7.89 3.56
N SER A 222 21.90 7.75 2.36
CA SER A 222 23.27 8.18 2.03
C SER A 222 23.39 9.72 2.04
N PRO A 223 24.62 10.27 2.10
CA PRO A 223 24.83 11.72 1.97
C PRO A 223 24.29 12.32 0.66
N GLN A 224 24.11 11.50 -0.38
CA GLN A 224 23.55 11.92 -1.67
C GLN A 224 22.02 11.88 -1.69
N GLY A 225 21.38 11.43 -0.61
CA GLY A 225 19.92 11.29 -0.51
C GLY A 225 19.39 9.96 -1.07
N GLU A 226 20.25 8.98 -1.33
CA GLU A 226 19.85 7.64 -1.75
C GLU A 226 19.40 6.82 -0.54
N LEU A 227 18.26 6.13 -0.66
CA LEU A 227 17.82 5.12 0.30
C LEU A 227 18.49 3.80 -0.05
N LEU A 228 19.50 3.43 0.72
CA LEU A 228 20.24 2.17 0.62
C LEU A 228 19.36 0.98 1.02
N GLN A 229 19.87 -0.25 0.88
CA GLN A 229 19.15 -1.48 1.23
C GLN A 229 17.76 -1.60 0.56
N THR A 230 17.59 -1.01 -0.61
CA THR A 230 16.36 -1.09 -1.40
C THR A 230 16.47 -2.24 -2.40
N SER A 231 15.47 -3.12 -2.46
CA SER A 231 15.42 -4.19 -3.47
C SER A 231 14.96 -3.65 -4.83
N PHE A 232 15.36 -4.30 -5.93
CA PHE A 232 14.95 -3.99 -7.30
C PHE A 232 13.46 -4.29 -7.57
N GLY A 233 12.97 -3.90 -8.76
CA GLY A 233 11.60 -4.17 -9.20
C GLY A 233 11.25 -5.66 -9.07
N THR A 234 10.09 -5.96 -8.48
CA THR A 234 9.69 -7.33 -8.11
C THR A 234 8.29 -7.59 -8.66
N GLY A 235 8.17 -8.53 -9.58
CA GLY A 235 6.88 -9.05 -10.06
C GLY A 235 6.38 -10.21 -9.22
N MET A 236 5.38 -10.94 -9.72
CA MET A 236 4.82 -12.10 -9.02
C MET A 236 5.75 -13.32 -9.06
N GLY A 237 6.29 -13.72 -7.91
CA GLY A 237 7.14 -14.90 -7.78
C GLY A 237 6.36 -16.22 -7.70
N SER A 238 6.87 -17.27 -8.35
CA SER A 238 6.34 -18.64 -8.28
C SER A 238 6.74 -19.40 -7.01
N ASP A 239 7.83 -19.00 -6.38
CA ASP A 239 8.37 -19.57 -5.14
C ASP A 239 8.96 -18.48 -4.24
N LEU A 240 9.36 -18.84 -3.02
CA LEU A 240 9.91 -17.90 -2.04
C LEU A 240 11.36 -17.50 -2.37
N ASP A 241 12.12 -18.36 -3.06
CA ASP A 241 13.52 -18.09 -3.41
C ASP A 241 13.64 -16.94 -4.41
N PHE A 242 12.66 -16.80 -5.31
CA PHE A 242 12.51 -15.62 -6.16
C PHE A 242 12.62 -14.31 -5.36
N TYR A 243 11.89 -14.18 -4.25
CA TYR A 243 11.89 -12.97 -3.42
C TYR A 243 13.21 -12.79 -2.65
N ARG A 244 13.80 -13.90 -2.17
CA ARG A 244 15.09 -13.89 -1.46
C ARG A 244 16.25 -13.42 -2.34
N GLN A 245 16.16 -13.62 -3.64
CA GLN A 245 17.25 -13.39 -4.59
C GLN A 245 17.14 -12.06 -5.36
N ILE A 246 16.10 -11.26 -5.11
CA ILE A 246 15.97 -9.94 -5.74
C ILE A 246 17.20 -9.07 -5.39
N PRO A 247 17.91 -8.51 -6.40
CA PRO A 247 19.08 -7.67 -6.16
C PRO A 247 18.74 -6.42 -5.36
N LEU A 248 19.69 -5.94 -4.57
CA LEU A 248 19.62 -4.63 -3.91
C LEU A 248 20.25 -3.56 -4.81
N THR A 249 19.50 -2.50 -5.09
CA THR A 249 19.97 -1.35 -5.87
C THR A 249 19.10 -0.13 -5.61
N SER A 250 19.64 1.07 -5.88
CA SER A 250 18.88 2.31 -5.80
C SER A 250 17.68 2.28 -6.73
N MET A 251 16.51 2.66 -6.22
CA MET A 251 15.25 2.65 -6.98
C MET A 251 14.40 3.89 -6.66
N PRO A 252 13.68 4.45 -7.65
CA PRO A 252 12.88 5.66 -7.45
C PRO A 252 11.85 5.56 -6.31
N TYR A 253 11.23 4.39 -6.14
CA TYR A 253 10.27 4.17 -5.06
C TYR A 253 10.92 4.16 -3.67
N GLY A 254 12.20 3.80 -3.55
CA GLY A 254 12.92 3.89 -2.27
C GLY A 254 12.96 5.34 -1.79
N GLN A 255 13.34 6.27 -2.65
CA GLN A 255 13.36 7.70 -2.33
C GLN A 255 11.94 8.24 -2.12
N ALA A 256 10.97 7.86 -2.96
CA ALA A 256 9.58 8.29 -2.81
C ALA A 256 8.98 7.86 -1.46
N MET A 257 9.21 6.63 -1.03
CA MET A 257 8.70 6.10 0.25
C MET A 257 9.43 6.74 1.45
N ALA A 258 10.73 7.02 1.34
CA ALA A 258 11.45 7.79 2.35
C ALA A 258 10.88 9.21 2.51
N ILE A 259 10.57 9.89 1.40
CA ILE A 259 9.93 11.22 1.43
C ILE A 259 8.59 11.13 2.17
N LEU A 260 7.75 10.14 1.85
CA LEU A 260 6.45 9.96 2.49
C LEU A 260 6.60 9.77 4.01
N CYS A 261 7.42 8.81 4.45
CA CYS A 261 7.50 8.47 5.88
C CYS A 261 8.14 9.58 6.72
N LEU A 262 9.16 10.25 6.20
CA LEU A 262 9.80 11.37 6.89
C LEU A 262 8.88 12.60 6.96
N THR A 263 8.11 12.85 5.91
CA THR A 263 7.11 13.93 5.91
C THR A 263 6.00 13.68 6.92
N GLU A 264 5.52 12.43 7.02
CA GLU A 264 4.55 12.06 8.05
C GLU A 264 5.17 12.14 9.46
N TYR A 265 6.45 11.75 9.61
CA TYR A 265 7.18 11.84 10.89
C TYR A 265 7.32 13.28 11.40
N LEU A 266 7.48 14.27 10.51
CA LEU A 266 7.52 15.69 10.88
C LEU A 266 6.25 16.14 11.62
N ARG A 267 5.12 15.45 11.46
CA ARG A 267 3.88 15.75 12.21
C ARG A 267 4.02 15.57 13.72
N LYS A 268 5.06 14.88 14.22
CA LYS A 268 5.34 14.74 15.66
C LYS A 268 5.98 15.98 16.30
N TYR A 269 6.39 16.97 15.49
CA TYR A 269 7.10 18.17 15.95
C TYR A 269 6.18 19.40 16.10
N PHE A 270 4.87 19.22 15.93
CA PHE A 270 3.82 20.24 16.11
C PHE A 270 2.81 19.75 17.16
#